data_AF-A0A150FWF2-F1
#
_entry.id   AF-A0A150FWF2-F1
#
_cell.length_a   1.000
_cell.length_b   1.000
_cell.length_c   1.000
_cell.angle_alpha   90.00
_cell.angle_beta   90.00
_cell.angle_gamma   90.00
#
_symmetry.space_group_name_H-M   'P 1'
#
loop_
_entity.id
_entity.type
_entity.pdbx_description
1 polymer ?
#
loop_
_entity_poly.entity_id
_entity_poly.type
_entity_poly.pdbx_seq_one_letter_code
_entity_poly.pdbx_strand_id
1 'polypeptide(L)'
;MHYGAGGAVHHPREAKDIQGVDTSIKVESQIVEVEEKLSEPGISEEEKQRLSKKEDYLRKKKEQLRKKEEQLREEKLLLLKEKERLVA
;
A
#
# COMPACT_ATOMS: atom_id res chain seq x y z
N MET A 1 -5.66 38.39 -27.93
CA MET A 1 -6.71 37.36 -28.00
C MET A 1 -6.09 36.02 -27.65
N HIS A 2 -6.69 35.40 -26.63
CA HIS A 2 -6.59 34.03 -26.10
C HIS A 2 -5.23 33.38 -25.76
N TYR A 3 -5.04 33.22 -24.45
CA TYR A 3 -4.20 32.23 -23.78
C TYR A 3 -4.76 30.82 -24.04
N GLY A 4 -3.90 29.91 -24.48
CA GLY A 4 -4.18 28.47 -24.54
C GLY A 4 -3.19 27.72 -23.66
N ALA A 5 -3.33 27.85 -22.34
CA ALA A 5 -2.62 27.01 -21.39
C ALA A 5 -3.18 25.59 -21.53
N GLY A 6 -2.45 24.72 -22.25
CA GLY A 6 -2.65 23.28 -22.23
C GLY A 6 -2.28 22.75 -20.85
N GLY A 7 -3.17 22.97 -19.87
CA GLY A 7 -3.09 22.33 -18.57
C GLY A 7 -3.30 20.84 -18.78
N ALA A 8 -2.19 20.09 -18.81
CA ALA A 8 -2.23 18.65 -18.61
C ALA A 8 -3.00 18.42 -17.31
N VAL A 9 -4.23 17.93 -17.44
CA VAL A 9 -5.08 17.55 -16.32
C VAL A 9 -4.48 16.27 -15.76
N HIS A 10 -3.36 16.38 -15.05
CA HIS A 10 -2.84 15.32 -14.21
C HIS A 10 -3.92 15.04 -13.17
N HIS A 11 -4.75 14.04 -13.45
CA HIS A 11 -5.70 13.51 -12.51
C HIS A 11 -4.93 13.07 -11.26
N PRO A 12 -5.07 13.73 -10.10
CA PRO A 12 -4.33 13.35 -8.90
C PRO A 12 -4.89 12.07 -8.26
N ARG A 13 -5.90 11.44 -8.88
CA ARG A 13 -6.55 10.23 -8.36
C ARG A 13 -5.72 8.96 -8.58
N GLU A 14 -4.96 8.84 -9.66
CA GLU A 14 -4.18 7.63 -9.96
C GLU A 14 -2.92 7.50 -9.11
N ALA A 15 -2.32 8.61 -8.69
CA ALA A 15 -1.07 8.62 -7.92
C ALA A 15 -1.20 7.96 -6.52
N LYS A 16 -2.38 8.04 -5.89
CA LYS A 16 -2.61 7.44 -4.56
C LYS A 16 -2.70 5.91 -4.59
N ASP A 17 -3.20 5.36 -5.69
CA ASP A 17 -3.36 3.92 -5.85
C ASP A 17 -2.00 3.24 -6.10
N ILE A 18 -1.17 3.85 -6.93
CA ILE A 18 0.19 3.36 -7.24
C ILE A 18 1.05 3.40 -5.96
N GLN A 19 0.96 4.48 -5.18
CA GLN A 19 1.72 4.63 -3.93
C GLN A 19 1.31 3.58 -2.87
N GLY A 20 0.04 3.19 -2.80
CA GLY A 20 -0.44 2.15 -1.88
C GLY A 20 0.11 0.76 -2.22
N VAL A 21 0.13 0.41 -3.51
CA VAL A 21 0.66 -0.86 -4.02
C VAL A 21 2.18 -0.95 -3.80
N ASP A 22 2.92 0.11 -4.12
CA ASP A 22 4.37 0.18 -3.86
C ASP A 22 4.70 0.00 -2.38
N THR A 23 3.86 0.55 -1.49
CA THR A 23 4.04 0.42 -0.04
C THR A 23 3.77 -1.01 0.44
N SER A 24 2.79 -1.71 -0.15
CA SER A 24 2.49 -3.11 0.18
C SER A 24 3.61 -4.04 -0.27
N ILE A 25 4.06 -3.91 -1.52
CA ILE A 25 5.19 -4.68 -2.07
C ILE A 25 6.43 -4.51 -1.21
N LYS A 26 6.75 -3.27 -0.81
CA LYS A 26 7.88 -2.99 0.07
C LYS A 26 7.76 -3.66 1.44
N VAL A 27 6.57 -3.73 2.02
CA VAL A 27 6.36 -4.43 3.30
C VAL A 27 6.52 -5.93 3.14
N GLU A 28 6.09 -6.51 2.03
CA GLU A 28 6.30 -7.93 1.73
C GLU A 28 7.78 -8.27 1.61
N SER A 29 8.56 -7.50 0.85
CA SER A 29 10.01 -7.71 0.75
C SER A 29 10.70 -7.61 2.11
N GLN A 30 10.28 -6.66 2.96
CA GLN A 30 10.83 -6.52 4.32
C GLN A 30 10.50 -7.71 5.24
N ILE A 31 9.36 -8.37 5.05
CA ILE A 31 9.02 -9.58 5.80
C ILE A 31 9.95 -10.72 5.38
N VAL A 32 10.11 -10.92 4.07
CA VAL A 32 11.01 -11.96 3.53
C VAL A 32 12.45 -11.77 4.02
N GLU A 33 12.99 -10.55 3.96
CA GLU A 33 14.33 -10.26 4.48
C GLU A 33 14.48 -10.55 5.98
N VAL A 34 13.42 -10.38 6.77
CA VAL A 34 13.44 -10.66 8.21
C VAL A 34 13.34 -12.17 8.46
N GLU A 35 12.50 -12.88 7.70
CA GLU A 35 12.38 -14.33 7.75
C GLU A 35 13.72 -15.01 7.37
N GLU A 36 14.38 -14.53 6.32
CA GLU A 36 15.72 -15.00 5.92
C GLU A 36 16.74 -14.82 7.05
N LYS A 37 16.82 -13.62 7.65
CA LYS A 37 17.72 -13.36 8.78
C LYS A 37 17.39 -14.20 10.02
N LEU A 38 16.12 -14.47 10.28
CA LEU A 38 15.71 -15.34 11.39
C LEU A 38 16.11 -16.81 11.14
N SER A 39 16.25 -17.22 9.88
CA SER A 39 16.72 -18.55 9.51
C SER A 39 18.25 -18.70 9.47
N GLU A 40 19.00 -17.60 9.57
CA GLU A 40 20.46 -17.65 9.60
C GLU A 40 20.96 -18.36 10.87
N PRO A 41 21.86 -19.35 10.72
CA PRO A 41 22.48 -19.96 11.89
C PRO A 41 23.46 -18.97 12.54
N GLY A 42 23.47 -18.94 13.87
CA GLY A 42 24.41 -18.10 14.63
C GLY A 42 23.89 -16.70 15.01
N ILE A 43 22.61 -16.39 14.73
CA ILE A 43 21.98 -15.18 15.27
C ILE A 43 21.95 -15.22 16.80
N SER A 44 22.22 -14.08 17.43
CA SER A 44 22.08 -13.95 18.88
C SER A 44 20.60 -14.00 19.30
N GLU A 45 20.33 -14.46 20.51
CA GLU A 45 18.95 -14.52 21.04
C GLU A 45 18.30 -13.13 21.10
N GLU A 46 19.08 -12.09 21.42
CA GLU A 46 18.61 -10.71 21.46
C GLU A 46 18.23 -10.20 20.05
N GLU A 47 19.04 -10.53 19.05
CA GLU A 47 18.78 -10.17 17.66
C GLU A 47 17.59 -10.95 17.10
N LYS A 48 17.46 -12.23 17.46
CA LYS A 48 16.29 -13.06 17.16
C LYS A 48 14.99 -12.47 17.73
N GLN A 49 15.00 -12.05 19.00
CA GLN A 49 13.83 -11.38 19.59
C GLN A 49 13.50 -10.06 18.90
N ARG A 50 14.52 -9.27 18.54
CA ARG A 50 14.32 -8.01 17.82
C ARG A 50 13.72 -8.23 16.44
N LEU A 51 14.23 -9.21 15.70
CA LEU A 51 13.73 -9.58 14.37
C LEU A 51 12.31 -10.13 14.43
N SER A 52 12.00 -11.00 15.39
CA SER A 52 10.63 -11.51 15.59
C SER A 52 9.62 -10.39 15.88
N LYS A 53 9.97 -9.43 16.75
CA LYS A 53 9.13 -8.24 16.99
C LYS A 53 8.95 -7.39 15.72
N LYS A 54 10.00 -7.26 14.90
CA LYS A 54 9.95 -6.53 13.64
C LYS A 54 9.04 -7.24 12.63
N GLU A 55 9.12 -8.57 12.54
CA GLU A 55 8.26 -9.39 11.69
C GLU A 55 6.78 -9.21 12.05
N ASP A 56 6.45 -9.32 13.34
CA ASP A 56 5.08 -9.11 13.85
C ASP A 56 4.53 -7.73 13.49
N TYR A 57 5.36 -6.69 13.63
CA TYR A 57 5.00 -5.34 13.26
C TYR A 57 4.71 -5.23 11.76
N LEU A 58 5.55 -5.81 10.91
CA LEU A 58 5.38 -5.77 9.46
C LEU A 58 4.13 -6.54 9.01
N ARG A 59 3.85 -7.71 9.61
CA ARG A 59 2.62 -8.48 9.34
C ARG A 59 1.36 -7.68 9.71
N LYS A 60 1.35 -7.01 10.87
CA LYS A 60 0.25 -6.10 11.26
C LYS A 60 0.09 -4.93 10.30
N LYS A 61 1.20 -4.33 9.87
CA LYS A 61 1.18 -3.22 8.90
C LYS A 61 0.63 -3.67 7.54
N LYS A 62 1.00 -4.87 7.07
CA LYS A 62 0.46 -5.48 5.85
C LYS A 62 -1.05 -5.65 5.93
N GLU A 63 -1.56 -6.15 7.04
CA GLU A 63 -3.01 -6.30 7.25
C GLU A 63 -3.74 -4.95 7.22
N GLN A 64 -3.17 -3.91 7.84
CA GLN A 64 -3.74 -2.56 7.79
C GLN A 64 -3.77 -1.99 6.37
N LEU A 65 -2.73 -2.23 5.57
CA LEU A 65 -2.70 -1.82 4.17
C LEU A 65 -3.79 -2.53 3.37
N ARG A 66 -4.00 -3.83 3.58
CA ARG A 66 -5.07 -4.60 2.93
C ARG A 66 -6.46 -4.03 3.24
N LYS A 67 -6.72 -3.70 4.51
CA LYS A 67 -8.00 -3.09 4.92
C LYS A 67 -8.22 -1.72 4.27
N LYS A 68 -7.17 -0.89 4.18
CA LYS A 68 -7.25 0.40 3.49
C LYS A 68 -7.50 0.25 2.00
N GLU A 69 -6.87 -0.73 1.36
CA GLU A 69 -7.08 -1.02 -0.05
C GLU A 69 -8.52 -1.47 -0.33
N GLU A 70 -9.08 -2.32 0.53
CA GLU A 70 -10.46 -2.77 0.46
C GLU A 70 -11.45 -1.60 0.60
N GLN A 71 -11.25 -0.74 1.59
CA GLN A 71 -12.05 0.49 1.75
C GLN A 71 -12.00 1.39 0.52
N LEU A 72 -10.81 1.60 -0.06
CA LEU A 72 -10.66 2.40 -1.27
C LEU A 72 -11.38 1.77 -2.48
N ARG A 73 -11.38 0.44 -2.59
CA ARG A 73 -12.13 -0.27 -3.64
C ARG A 73 -13.64 -0.09 -3.46
N GLU A 74 -14.14 -0.16 -2.23
CA GLU A 74 -15.56 0.09 -1.92
C GLU A 74 -15.98 1.52 -2.23
N GLU A 75 -15.19 2.52 -1.79
CA GLU A 75 -15.45 3.94 -2.08
C GLU A 75 -15.49 4.22 -3.59
N LYS A 76 -14.56 3.63 -4.36
CA LYS A 76 -14.55 3.74 -5.82
C LYS A 76 -15.78 3.12 -6.45
N LEU A 77 -16.21 1.95 -5.98
CA LEU A 77 -17.40 1.29 -6.49
C LEU A 77 -18.66 2.12 -6.23
N LEU A 78 -18.78 2.71 -5.05
CA LEU A 78 -19.88 3.61 -4.72
C LEU A 78 -19.88 4.86 -5.63
N LEU A 79 -18.72 5.48 -5.81
CA LEU A 79 -18.57 6.64 -6.67
C LEU A 79 -18.90 6.32 -8.14
N LEU A 80 -18.53 5.13 -8.63
CA LEU A 80 -18.89 4.69 -9.97
C LEU A 80 -20.40 4.53 -10.13
N LYS A 81 -21.07 3.87 -9.19
CA LYS A 81 -22.53 3.73 -9.19
C LYS A 81 -23.27 5.06 -9.14
N GLU A 82 -22.76 6.01 -8.35
CA GLU A 82 -23.35 7.37 -8.27
C GLU A 82 -23.20 8.12 -9.60
N LYS A 83 -22.03 8.03 -10.25
CA LYS A 83 -21.81 8.60 -11.58
C LYS A 83 -22.74 7.98 -12.62
N GLU A 84 -22.92 6.67 -12.62
CA GLU A 84 -23.84 5.99 -13.54
C GLU A 84 -25.29 6.46 -13.33
N ARG A 85 -25.73 6.69 -12.08
CA ARG A 85 -27.06 7.26 -11.80
C ARG A 85 -27.23 8.71 -12.23
N LEU A 86 -26.17 9.50 -12.24
CA LEU A 86 -26.22 10.93 -12.65
C LEU A 86 -26.13 11.12 -14.17
N VAL A 87 -25.62 10.11 -14.88
CA VAL A 87 -25.48 10.13 -16.35
C VAL A 87 -26.70 9.49 -17.05
N ALA A 88 -27.52 8.72 -16.33
CA ALA A 88 -28.80 8.17 -16.79
C ALA A 88 -29.97 9.16 -16.60
#